data_AF-A0A953QRQ3-F1
#
_entry.id   AF-A0A953QRQ3-F1
#
_cell.length_a   1.000
_cell.length_b   1.000
_cell.length_c   1.000
_cell.angle_alpha   90.00
_cell.angle_beta   90.00
_cell.angle_gamma   90.00
#
_symmetry.space_group_name_H-M   'P 1'
#
loop_
_entity.id
_entity.type
_entity.pdbx_description
1 polymer ?
#
loop_
_entity_poly.entity_id
_entity_poly.type
_entity_poly.pdbx_seq_one_letter_code
_entity_poly.pdbx_strand_id
1 'polypeptide(L)'
;MLRWCLFLLVSAASVSAQIRWKCDPKDGKFITSFGRNGKNFYCWDGQIFSEEAGYTPPPGYVLAYWEEVHRKSAQIRADIARKGQELKDQAEKAKQDSARLNQERAKSHAEYMADLNRRVAESKARAGRPYSTPVATTPPPSGPRTQIVMASDTPAPALPPVSRTKVGEIQVGMDRAAVEAILGKPHGSMTVPEDDKLIESLTYTLDDRGTARVRMENGKVASVKISE
;
A
#
# COMPACT_ATOMS: atom_id res chain seq x y z
N MET A 1 -44.99 70.07 -33.26
CA MET A 1 -43.55 70.08 -32.95
C MET A 1 -43.34 69.38 -31.62
N LEU A 2 -42.46 68.36 -31.57
CA LEU A 2 -41.84 67.77 -30.36
C LEU A 2 -42.83 67.07 -29.38
N ARG A 3 -42.55 65.96 -28.69
CA ARG A 3 -41.40 65.08 -28.49
C ARG A 3 -41.91 63.93 -27.57
N TRP A 4 -41.49 62.68 -27.81
CA TRP A 4 -40.96 61.70 -26.82
C TRP A 4 -41.79 61.36 -25.55
N CYS A 5 -42.00 60.12 -25.08
CA CYS A 5 -41.16 58.92 -25.07
C CYS A 5 -42.05 57.66 -25.07
N LEU A 6 -41.93 56.78 -26.07
CA LEU A 6 -42.25 55.36 -25.89
C LEU A 6 -41.13 54.75 -25.05
N PHE A 7 -41.43 54.42 -23.80
CA PHE A 7 -40.61 53.52 -22.99
C PHE A 7 -40.69 52.11 -23.61
N LEU A 8 -39.71 51.78 -24.45
CA LEU A 8 -39.38 50.40 -24.77
C LEU A 8 -38.84 49.76 -23.48
N LEU A 9 -39.72 49.07 -22.77
CA LEU A 9 -39.35 48.03 -21.80
C LEU A 9 -38.64 46.93 -22.58
N VAL A 10 -37.32 47.07 -22.70
CA VAL A 10 -36.43 45.95 -22.98
C VAL A 10 -36.51 45.06 -21.75
N SER A 11 -37.44 44.11 -21.77
CA SER A 11 -37.41 42.95 -20.88
C SER A 11 -36.10 42.25 -21.16
N ALA A 12 -35.10 42.51 -20.32
CA ALA A 12 -33.93 41.67 -20.19
C ALA A 12 -34.46 40.29 -19.79
N ALA A 13 -34.68 39.43 -20.79
CA ALA A 13 -34.77 38.01 -20.56
C ALA A 13 -33.42 37.64 -19.95
N SER A 14 -33.40 37.52 -18.64
CA SER A 14 -32.37 36.80 -17.91
C SER A 14 -32.35 35.40 -18.51
N VAL A 15 -31.53 35.20 -19.54
CA VAL A 15 -31.11 33.88 -19.99
C VAL A 15 -30.36 33.34 -18.80
N SER A 16 -31.11 32.74 -17.88
CA SER A 16 -30.56 31.91 -16.84
C SER A 16 -29.76 30.90 -17.62
N ALA A 17 -28.44 31.00 -17.52
CA ALA A 17 -27.54 29.99 -18.01
C ALA A 17 -27.85 28.72 -17.21
N GLN A 18 -28.92 28.02 -17.61
CA GLN A 18 -29.14 26.64 -17.25
C GLN A 18 -27.88 25.96 -17.75
N ILE A 19 -27.04 25.56 -16.80
CA ILE A 19 -25.94 24.65 -17.06
C ILE A 19 -26.60 23.45 -17.71
N ARG A 20 -26.56 23.40 -19.04
CA ARG A 20 -27.12 22.31 -19.84
C ARG A 20 -26.18 21.14 -19.64
N TRP A 21 -26.42 20.45 -18.53
CA TRP A 21 -25.78 19.22 -18.21
C TRP A 21 -26.07 18.22 -19.35
N LYS A 22 -25.02 17.55 -19.86
CA LYS A 22 -25.13 16.63 -21.00
C LYS A 22 -25.04 15.20 -20.50
N CYS A 23 -26.06 14.40 -20.83
CA CYS A 23 -26.03 12.94 -20.69
C CYS A 23 -25.35 12.37 -21.94
N ASP A 24 -24.04 12.09 -21.83
CA ASP A 24 -23.33 11.35 -22.89
C ASP A 24 -23.62 9.84 -22.69
N PRO A 25 -24.08 9.11 -23.72
CA PRO A 25 -24.24 7.65 -23.64
C PRO A 25 -22.99 6.91 -23.14
N LYS A 26 -21.79 7.48 -23.35
CA LYS A 26 -20.51 6.90 -22.90
C LYS A 26 -20.32 6.94 -21.39
N ASP A 27 -20.96 7.89 -20.72
CA ASP A 27 -20.85 8.06 -19.26
C ASP A 27 -21.75 7.06 -18.51
N GLY A 28 -22.60 6.32 -19.24
CA GLY A 28 -23.47 5.29 -18.71
C GLY A 28 -24.67 5.84 -17.94
N LYS A 29 -25.11 5.10 -16.92
CA LYS A 29 -26.30 5.42 -16.13
C LYS A 29 -25.90 6.07 -14.82
N PHE A 30 -26.33 7.29 -14.59
CA PHE A 30 -26.12 7.97 -13.30
C PHE A 30 -27.28 8.88 -12.94
N ILE A 31 -27.36 9.20 -11.65
CA ILE A 31 -28.33 10.10 -11.06
C ILE A 31 -27.58 11.27 -10.45
N THR A 32 -28.08 12.47 -10.67
CA THR A 32 -27.55 13.69 -10.08
C THR A 32 -28.68 14.53 -9.50
N SER A 33 -28.39 15.31 -8.47
CA SER A 33 -29.33 16.25 -7.88
C SER A 33 -28.70 17.63 -7.89
N PHE A 34 -29.36 18.59 -8.53
CA PHE A 34 -28.86 19.95 -8.65
C PHE A 34 -29.79 20.93 -7.91
N GLY A 35 -29.21 21.82 -7.11
CA GLY A 35 -29.92 22.94 -6.47
C GLY A 35 -30.62 22.63 -5.15
N ARG A 36 -31.25 23.66 -4.57
CA ARG A 36 -31.90 23.60 -3.23
C ARG A 36 -33.19 22.77 -3.21
N ASN A 37 -33.77 22.47 -4.36
CA ASN A 37 -35.06 21.78 -4.47
C ASN A 37 -34.92 20.25 -4.42
N GLY A 38 -33.68 19.71 -4.43
CA GLY A 38 -33.41 18.29 -4.24
C GLY A 38 -33.99 17.37 -5.32
N LYS A 39 -34.35 17.89 -6.49
CA LYS A 39 -34.91 17.09 -7.58
C LYS A 39 -33.81 16.29 -8.27
N ASN A 40 -34.13 15.04 -8.61
CA ASN A 40 -33.21 14.13 -9.26
C ASN A 40 -33.33 14.25 -10.79
N PHE A 41 -32.18 14.19 -11.44
CA PHE A 41 -32.03 14.06 -12.88
C PHE A 41 -31.37 12.72 -13.16
N TYR A 42 -32.03 11.90 -13.98
CA TYR A 42 -31.58 10.57 -14.33
C TYR A 42 -31.05 10.58 -15.75
N CYS A 43 -29.78 10.20 -15.93
CA CYS A 43 -29.20 9.93 -17.24
C CYS A 43 -29.34 8.44 -17.57
N TRP A 44 -29.94 8.16 -18.72
CA TRP A 44 -30.13 6.80 -19.20
C TRP A 44 -29.97 6.77 -20.71
N ASP A 45 -28.93 6.07 -21.18
CA ASP A 45 -28.64 5.86 -22.60
C ASP A 45 -28.64 7.15 -23.44
N GLY A 46 -28.07 8.23 -22.89
CA GLY A 46 -27.99 9.55 -23.55
C GLY A 46 -29.22 10.45 -23.38
N GLN A 47 -30.26 9.97 -22.69
CA GLN A 47 -31.48 10.74 -22.41
C GLN A 47 -31.55 11.17 -20.94
N ILE A 48 -32.04 12.39 -20.70
CA ILE A 48 -32.23 12.96 -19.37
C ILE A 48 -33.71 12.85 -19.00
N PHE A 49 -33.97 12.28 -17.82
CA PHE A 49 -35.30 12.21 -17.23
C PHE A 49 -35.35 12.99 -15.92
N SER A 50 -36.44 13.71 -15.69
CA SER A 50 -36.70 14.41 -14.42
C SER A 50 -38.20 14.73 -14.28
N GLU A 51 -38.66 14.92 -13.06
CA GLU A 51 -40.00 15.46 -12.76
C GLU A 51 -40.09 16.98 -12.96
N GLU A 52 -38.96 17.64 -13.24
CA GLU A 52 -38.92 19.08 -13.42
C GLU A 52 -39.55 19.52 -14.75
N ALA A 53 -40.18 20.70 -14.75
CA ALA A 53 -40.81 21.27 -15.93
C ALA A 53 -39.80 21.41 -17.08
N GLY A 54 -40.14 20.88 -18.25
CA GLY A 54 -39.27 20.87 -19.44
C GLY A 54 -38.46 19.59 -19.64
N TYR A 55 -38.54 18.62 -18.72
CA TYR A 55 -37.95 17.29 -18.89
C TYR A 55 -39.02 16.21 -19.06
N THR A 56 -38.61 15.08 -19.64
CA THR A 56 -39.44 13.89 -19.69
C THR A 56 -39.45 13.21 -18.32
N PRO A 57 -40.62 12.88 -17.74
CA PRO A 57 -40.70 12.14 -16.49
C PRO A 57 -39.97 10.79 -16.59
N PRO A 58 -39.28 10.35 -15.52
CA PRO A 58 -38.55 9.08 -15.53
C PRO A 58 -39.51 7.90 -15.67
N PRO A 59 -39.30 7.01 -16.65
CA PRO A 59 -40.02 5.75 -16.75
C PRO A 59 -39.83 4.87 -15.51
N GLY A 60 -40.80 4.01 -15.22
CA GLY A 60 -40.75 3.12 -14.05
C GLY A 60 -39.50 2.23 -14.00
N TYR A 61 -38.97 1.78 -15.15
CA TYR A 61 -37.76 0.97 -15.19
C TYR A 61 -36.50 1.75 -14.76
N VAL A 62 -36.45 3.06 -15.01
CA VAL A 62 -35.33 3.92 -14.58
C VAL A 62 -35.34 4.04 -13.07
N LEU A 63 -36.53 4.29 -12.49
CA LEU A 63 -36.70 4.40 -11.04
C LEU A 63 -36.38 3.07 -10.33
N ALA A 64 -36.90 1.95 -10.85
CA ALA A 64 -36.65 0.62 -10.29
C ALA A 64 -35.16 0.25 -10.28
N TYR A 65 -34.43 0.60 -11.35
CA TYR A 65 -32.98 0.42 -11.39
C TYR A 65 -32.27 1.20 -10.29
N TRP A 66 -32.61 2.48 -10.10
CA TRP A 66 -31.98 3.29 -9.07
C TRP A 66 -32.35 2.85 -7.65
N GLU A 67 -33.57 2.38 -7.43
CA GLU A 67 -33.97 1.75 -6.18
C GLU A 67 -33.13 0.50 -5.88
N GLU A 68 -32.92 -0.37 -6.88
CA GLU A 68 -32.06 -1.53 -6.74
C GLU A 68 -30.60 -1.16 -6.44
N VAL A 69 -30.07 -0.16 -7.15
CA VAL A 69 -28.72 0.37 -6.92
C VAL A 69 -28.59 0.93 -5.50
N HIS A 70 -29.58 1.68 -5.01
CA HIS A 70 -29.59 2.18 -3.65
C HIS A 70 -29.61 1.05 -2.63
N ARG A 71 -30.46 0.05 -2.82
CA ARG A 71 -30.52 -1.15 -1.96
C ARG A 71 -29.19 -1.89 -1.92
N LYS A 72 -28.58 -2.16 -3.08
CA LYS A 72 -27.26 -2.81 -3.18
C LYS A 72 -26.17 -1.97 -2.52
N SER A 73 -26.19 -0.65 -2.72
CA SER A 73 -25.22 0.25 -2.09
C SER A 73 -25.33 0.25 -0.57
N ALA A 74 -26.55 0.17 -0.01
CA ALA A 74 -26.77 0.08 1.42
C ALA A 74 -26.23 -1.24 1.99
N GLN A 75 -26.46 -2.37 1.29
CA GLN A 75 -25.90 -3.67 1.66
C GLN A 75 -24.36 -3.66 1.64
N ILE A 76 -23.76 -3.13 0.57
CA ILE A 76 -22.29 -3.00 0.45
C ILE A 76 -21.72 -2.14 1.58
N ARG A 77 -22.35 -1.01 1.91
CA ARG A 77 -21.91 -0.17 3.04
C ARG A 77 -21.97 -0.92 4.37
N ALA A 78 -23.04 -1.69 4.60
CA ALA A 78 -23.18 -2.50 5.81
C ALA A 78 -22.11 -3.60 5.90
N ASP A 79 -21.82 -4.28 4.79
CA ASP A 79 -20.77 -5.30 4.71
C ASP A 79 -19.36 -4.72 4.91
N ILE A 80 -19.07 -3.55 4.32
CA ILE A 80 -17.81 -2.84 4.54
C ILE A 80 -17.68 -2.44 6.01
N ALA A 81 -18.76 -1.94 6.63
CA ALA A 81 -18.74 -1.59 8.05
C ALA A 81 -18.47 -2.83 8.94
N ARG A 82 -19.13 -3.96 8.66
CA ARG A 82 -18.91 -5.22 9.37
C ARG A 82 -17.45 -5.70 9.23
N LYS A 83 -16.95 -5.81 7.99
CA LYS A 83 -15.56 -6.22 7.71
C LYS A 83 -14.54 -5.25 8.32
N GLY A 84 -14.83 -3.95 8.28
CA GLY A 84 -14.00 -2.93 8.91
C GLY A 84 -13.90 -3.11 10.42
N GLN A 85 -14.98 -3.55 11.07
CA GLN A 85 -14.96 -3.86 12.51
C GLN A 85 -14.19 -5.16 12.79
N GLU A 86 -14.43 -6.22 12.02
CA GLU A 86 -13.69 -7.49 12.15
C GLU A 86 -12.18 -7.29 12.03
N LEU A 87 -11.72 -6.48 11.08
CA LEU A 87 -10.29 -6.16 10.90
C LEU A 87 -9.71 -5.36 12.08
N LYS A 88 -10.49 -4.46 12.68
CA LYS A 88 -10.05 -3.73 13.89
C LYS A 88 -9.88 -4.69 15.07
N ASP A 89 -10.84 -5.59 15.26
CA ASP A 89 -10.80 -6.56 16.36
C ASP A 89 -9.63 -7.55 16.17
N GLN A 90 -9.37 -7.99 14.94
CA GLN A 90 -8.19 -8.79 14.61
C GLN A 90 -6.88 -8.05 14.87
N ALA A 91 -6.79 -6.76 14.50
CA ALA A 91 -5.60 -5.96 14.74
C ALA A 91 -5.33 -5.78 16.24
N GLU A 92 -6.37 -5.52 17.05
CA GLU A 92 -6.23 -5.43 18.51
C GLU A 92 -5.81 -6.76 19.13
N LYS A 93 -6.41 -7.88 18.69
CA LYS A 93 -5.99 -9.20 19.12
C LYS A 93 -4.52 -9.49 18.78
N ALA A 94 -4.10 -9.18 17.55
CA ALA A 94 -2.71 -9.36 17.12
C ALA A 94 -1.73 -8.51 17.95
N LYS A 95 -2.10 -7.28 18.32
CA LYS A 95 -1.30 -6.44 19.23
C LYS A 95 -1.15 -7.08 20.61
N GLN A 96 -2.25 -7.59 21.18
CA GLN A 96 -2.23 -8.25 22.48
C GLN A 96 -1.38 -9.54 22.44
N ASP A 97 -1.53 -10.35 21.40
CA ASP A 97 -0.74 -11.57 21.21
C ASP A 97 0.75 -11.25 21.04
N SER A 98 1.09 -10.21 20.27
CA SER A 98 2.48 -9.74 20.14
C SER A 98 3.06 -9.26 21.48
N ALA A 99 2.28 -8.49 22.26
CA ALA A 99 2.69 -8.03 23.58
C ALA A 99 2.95 -9.20 24.53
N ARG A 100 2.08 -10.22 24.52
CA ARG A 100 2.24 -11.44 25.30
C ARG A 100 3.51 -12.20 24.91
N LEU A 101 3.73 -12.44 23.62
CA LEU A 101 4.92 -13.14 23.12
C LEU A 101 6.21 -12.38 23.45
N ASN A 102 6.19 -11.04 23.39
CA ASN A 102 7.34 -10.24 23.81
C ASN A 102 7.62 -10.36 25.31
N GLN A 103 6.59 -10.42 26.15
CA GLN A 103 6.78 -10.66 27.59
C GLN A 103 7.35 -12.05 27.87
N GLU A 104 6.87 -13.09 27.18
CA GLU A 104 7.41 -14.45 27.29
C GLU A 104 8.86 -14.53 26.82
N ARG A 105 9.21 -13.84 25.72
CA ARG A 105 10.59 -13.73 25.26
C ARG A 105 11.48 -13.01 26.28
N ALA A 106 10.99 -11.93 26.90
CA ALA A 106 11.74 -11.22 27.92
C ALA A 106 11.98 -12.08 29.18
N LYS A 107 10.96 -12.85 29.61
CA LYS A 107 11.08 -13.78 30.74
C LYS A 107 12.08 -14.90 30.46
N SER A 108 11.92 -15.60 29.33
CA SER A 108 12.85 -16.67 28.93
C SER A 108 14.28 -16.16 28.76
N HIS A 109 14.46 -14.94 28.23
CA HIS A 109 15.77 -14.31 28.15
C HIS A 109 16.36 -13.98 29.54
N ALA A 110 15.54 -13.47 30.47
CA ALA A 110 15.98 -13.21 31.84
C ALA A 110 16.40 -14.49 32.58
N GLU A 111 15.62 -15.57 32.42
CA GLU A 111 15.94 -16.89 32.96
C GLU A 111 17.25 -17.46 32.38
N TYR A 112 17.45 -17.32 31.06
CA TYR A 112 18.69 -17.71 30.40
C TYR A 112 19.90 -16.95 30.96
N MET A 113 19.79 -15.63 31.13
CA MET A 113 20.87 -14.81 31.70
C MET A 113 21.16 -15.16 33.16
N ALA A 114 20.13 -15.50 33.95
CA ALA A 114 20.30 -15.96 35.31
C ALA A 114 21.05 -17.31 35.36
N ASP A 115 20.71 -18.27 34.49
CA ASP A 115 21.43 -19.55 34.39
C ASP A 115 22.89 -19.34 33.96
N LEU A 116 23.12 -18.46 32.98
CA LEU A 116 24.47 -18.13 32.52
C LEU A 116 25.33 -17.56 33.65
N ASN A 117 24.78 -16.58 34.40
CA ASN A 117 25.46 -15.98 35.55
C ASN A 117 25.75 -17.02 36.65
N ARG A 118 24.81 -17.94 36.90
CA ARG A 118 25.01 -19.06 37.84
C ARG A 118 26.19 -19.93 37.41
N ARG A 119 26.24 -20.36 36.14
CA ARG A 119 27.34 -21.18 35.61
C ARG A 119 28.68 -20.45 35.68
N VAL A 120 28.70 -19.15 35.40
CA VAL A 120 29.92 -18.33 35.54
C VAL A 120 30.38 -18.28 37.00
N ALA A 121 29.48 -18.06 37.96
CA ALA A 121 29.82 -18.07 39.38
C ALA A 121 30.35 -19.44 39.85
N GLU A 122 29.71 -20.54 39.44
CA GLU A 122 30.15 -21.90 39.74
C GLU A 122 31.54 -22.19 39.16
N SER A 123 31.83 -21.76 37.92
CA SER A 123 33.14 -21.93 37.29
C SER A 123 34.25 -21.19 38.04
N LYS A 124 33.98 -19.94 38.48
CA LYS A 124 34.91 -19.15 39.29
C LYS A 124 35.15 -19.78 40.66
N ALA A 125 34.11 -20.29 41.32
CA ALA A 125 34.24 -20.98 42.60
C ALA A 125 35.08 -22.26 42.47
N ARG A 126 34.96 -22.99 41.35
CA ARG A 126 35.74 -24.21 41.08
C ARG A 126 37.22 -23.90 40.79
N ALA A 127 37.52 -22.76 40.18
CA ALA A 127 38.89 -22.29 39.95
C ALA A 127 39.61 -21.80 41.22
N GLY A 128 38.87 -21.55 42.32
CA GLY A 128 39.42 -21.16 43.63
C GLY A 128 39.90 -22.33 44.51
N ARG A 129 39.79 -23.59 44.05
CA ARG A 129 40.44 -24.73 44.73
C ARG A 129 41.91 -24.79 44.32
N PRO A 130 42.87 -24.84 45.26
CA PRO A 130 44.28 -25.00 44.92
C PRO A 130 44.49 -26.42 44.36
N TYR A 131 44.50 -26.54 43.04
CA TYR A 131 45.16 -27.65 42.38
C TYR A 131 46.65 -27.29 42.30
N SER A 132 47.45 -27.90 43.16
CA SER A 132 48.89 -27.99 42.96
C SER A 132 49.13 -28.82 41.70
N THR A 133 49.38 -28.17 40.57
CA THR A 133 50.00 -28.78 39.40
C THR A 133 51.34 -28.12 39.13
N PRO A 134 52.40 -28.90 38.86
CA PRO A 134 53.71 -28.36 38.57
C PRO A 134 53.69 -27.60 37.24
N VAL A 135 54.40 -26.48 37.25
CA VAL A 135 54.67 -25.63 36.08
C VAL A 135 55.34 -26.47 34.99
N ALA A 136 54.63 -26.66 33.88
CA ALA A 136 55.22 -27.05 32.61
C ALA A 136 54.93 -25.92 31.60
N THR A 137 55.95 -25.09 31.40
CA THR A 137 56.01 -24.08 30.34
C THR A 137 56.00 -24.82 29.00
N THR A 138 54.84 -24.89 28.37
CA THR A 138 54.70 -25.38 26.98
C THR A 138 54.01 -24.27 26.19
N PRO A 139 54.54 -23.87 25.02
CA PRO A 139 53.93 -22.85 24.19
C PRO A 139 52.54 -23.32 23.71
N PRO A 140 51.57 -22.41 23.53
CA PRO A 140 50.20 -22.80 23.22
C PRO A 140 50.12 -23.50 21.87
N PRO A 141 49.46 -24.67 21.76
CA PRO A 141 49.08 -25.21 20.47
C PRO A 141 48.06 -24.27 19.82
N SER A 142 48.39 -23.88 18.60
CA SER A 142 47.51 -23.24 17.63
C SER A 142 46.33 -24.16 17.30
N GLY A 143 45.34 -24.19 18.19
CA GLY A 143 43.99 -24.65 17.88
C GLY A 143 43.25 -23.57 17.09
N PRO A 144 42.31 -23.94 16.20
CA PRO A 144 41.63 -22.99 15.35
C PRO A 144 40.90 -21.98 16.23
N ARG A 145 41.31 -20.72 16.13
CA ARG A 145 40.50 -19.58 16.58
C ARG A 145 39.16 -19.73 15.87
N THR A 146 38.14 -20.21 16.56
CA THR A 146 36.77 -19.85 16.25
C THR A 146 36.72 -18.36 16.48
N GLN A 147 37.03 -17.59 15.44
CA GLN A 147 36.64 -16.20 15.38
C GLN A 147 35.12 -16.24 15.53
N ILE A 148 34.64 -15.80 16.68
CA ILE A 148 33.32 -15.20 16.73
C ILE A 148 33.48 -14.00 15.80
N VAL A 149 33.17 -14.22 14.52
CA VAL A 149 32.80 -13.15 13.63
C VAL A 149 31.56 -12.60 14.31
N MET A 150 31.76 -11.56 15.13
CA MET A 150 30.72 -10.57 15.24
C MET A 150 30.40 -10.25 13.79
N ALA A 151 29.19 -10.56 13.35
CA ALA A 151 28.64 -9.91 12.19
C ALA A 151 28.58 -8.43 12.57
N SER A 152 29.73 -7.76 12.51
CA SER A 152 29.78 -6.41 11.98
C SER A 152 28.94 -6.50 10.73
N ASP A 153 27.83 -5.76 10.71
CA ASP A 153 27.18 -5.33 9.48
C ASP A 153 28.29 -4.86 8.55
N THR A 154 28.80 -5.80 7.79
CA THR A 154 29.68 -5.54 6.68
C THR A 154 28.69 -5.02 5.68
N PRO A 155 28.71 -3.72 5.33
CA PRO A 155 27.84 -3.23 4.29
C PRO A 155 28.10 -4.15 3.10
N ALA A 156 27.06 -4.88 2.66
CA ALA A 156 27.14 -5.63 1.42
C ALA A 156 27.77 -4.70 0.38
N PRO A 157 28.73 -5.17 -0.45
CA PRO A 157 29.40 -4.31 -1.42
C PRO A 157 28.33 -3.52 -2.16
N ALA A 158 28.34 -2.19 -1.96
CA ALA A 158 27.28 -1.33 -2.45
C ALA A 158 27.22 -1.50 -3.96
N LEU A 159 26.19 -2.21 -4.44
CA LEU A 159 25.96 -2.35 -5.86
C LEU A 159 25.90 -0.94 -6.46
N PRO A 160 26.57 -0.69 -7.60
CA PRO A 160 26.60 0.65 -8.16
C PRO A 160 25.17 1.16 -8.39
N PRO A 161 24.90 2.45 -8.12
CA PRO A 161 23.59 3.02 -8.36
C PRO A 161 23.23 2.92 -9.85
N VAL A 162 21.94 2.70 -10.12
CA VAL A 162 21.42 2.54 -11.48
C VAL A 162 21.00 3.90 -12.02
N SER A 163 21.31 4.19 -13.28
CA SER A 163 20.87 5.44 -13.90
C SER A 163 19.36 5.48 -14.10
N ARG A 164 18.72 6.58 -13.70
CA ARG A 164 17.28 6.80 -13.89
C ARG A 164 16.81 6.65 -15.34
N THR A 165 17.66 7.00 -16.31
CA THR A 165 17.36 6.84 -17.74
C THR A 165 17.13 5.38 -18.12
N LYS A 166 17.93 4.46 -17.57
CA LYS A 166 17.81 3.02 -17.83
C LYS A 166 16.54 2.42 -17.24
N VAL A 167 16.03 2.96 -16.12
CA VAL A 167 14.76 2.53 -15.54
C VAL A 167 13.59 2.80 -16.48
N GLY A 168 13.67 3.87 -17.27
CA GLY A 168 12.67 4.19 -18.31
C GLY A 168 12.64 3.20 -19.47
N GLU A 169 13.67 2.36 -19.63
CA GLU A 169 13.73 1.33 -20.67
C GLU A 169 12.96 0.06 -20.26
N ILE A 170 12.58 -0.08 -18.98
CA ILE A 170 11.82 -1.22 -18.49
C ILE A 170 10.35 -1.10 -18.88
N GLN A 171 9.85 -2.11 -19.60
CA GLN A 171 8.47 -2.19 -20.03
C GLN A 171 7.69 -3.26 -19.27
N VAL A 172 6.38 -3.04 -19.13
CA VAL A 172 5.45 -4.03 -18.59
C VAL A 172 5.48 -5.29 -19.47
N GLY A 173 5.56 -6.46 -18.84
CA GLY A 173 5.63 -7.76 -19.52
C GLY A 173 7.04 -8.32 -19.73
N MET A 174 8.09 -7.52 -19.51
CA MET A 174 9.49 -7.99 -19.51
C MET A 174 9.71 -9.06 -18.46
N ASP A 175 10.56 -10.04 -18.75
CA ASP A 175 10.97 -11.06 -17.81
C ASP A 175 12.12 -10.57 -16.93
N ARG A 176 12.34 -11.26 -15.81
CA ARG A 176 13.38 -10.92 -14.84
C ARG A 176 14.77 -10.80 -15.47
N ALA A 177 15.13 -11.71 -16.37
CA ALA A 177 16.45 -11.71 -17.00
C ALA A 177 16.66 -10.47 -17.88
N ALA A 178 15.64 -10.01 -18.60
CA ALA A 178 15.71 -8.77 -19.37
C ALA A 178 15.86 -7.54 -18.46
N VAL A 179 15.16 -7.50 -17.32
CA VAL A 179 15.31 -6.40 -16.35
C VAL A 179 16.72 -6.36 -15.79
N GLU A 180 17.27 -7.52 -15.40
CA GLU A 180 18.65 -7.63 -14.89
C GLU A 180 19.70 -7.33 -15.96
N ALA A 181 19.41 -7.58 -17.24
CA ALA A 181 20.30 -7.21 -18.35
C ALA A 181 20.39 -5.68 -18.53
N ILE A 182 19.30 -4.95 -18.30
CA ILE A 182 19.24 -3.48 -18.46
C ILE A 182 19.76 -2.77 -17.20
N LEU A 183 19.25 -3.16 -16.03
CA LEU A 183 19.51 -2.47 -14.76
C LEU A 183 20.64 -3.09 -13.94
N GLY A 184 21.07 -4.31 -14.26
CA GLY A 184 21.98 -5.09 -13.42
C GLY A 184 21.26 -5.80 -12.28
N LYS A 185 22.05 -6.28 -11.30
CA LYS A 185 21.49 -6.98 -10.13
C LYS A 185 20.74 -5.99 -9.21
N PRO A 186 19.57 -6.37 -8.68
CA PRO A 186 18.84 -5.54 -7.73
C PRO A 186 19.57 -5.38 -6.40
N HIS A 187 19.46 -4.20 -5.78
CA HIS A 187 19.95 -3.91 -4.44
C HIS A 187 19.17 -4.64 -3.35
N GLY A 188 17.91 -4.97 -3.63
CA GLY A 188 17.10 -5.84 -2.78
C GLY A 188 15.97 -6.48 -3.56
N SER A 189 15.57 -7.69 -3.15
CA SER A 189 14.41 -8.40 -3.70
C SER A 189 13.53 -8.90 -2.56
N MET A 190 12.22 -8.72 -2.67
CA MET A 190 11.24 -9.26 -1.74
C MET A 190 10.21 -10.07 -2.51
N THR A 191 9.99 -11.32 -2.10
CA THR A 191 9.01 -12.21 -2.72
C THR A 191 7.90 -12.48 -1.72
N VAL A 192 6.65 -12.23 -2.14
CA VAL A 192 5.45 -12.49 -1.35
C VAL A 192 4.61 -13.50 -2.13
N PRO A 193 4.47 -14.74 -1.62
CA PRO A 193 3.51 -15.68 -2.19
C PRO A 193 2.10 -15.24 -1.80
N GLU A 194 1.23 -15.08 -2.79
CA GLU A 194 -0.21 -14.85 -2.63
C GLU A 194 -0.95 -16.06 -3.25
N ASP A 195 -2.13 -16.43 -2.75
CA ASP A 195 -2.76 -17.75 -2.92
C ASP A 195 -2.75 -18.31 -4.37
N ASP A 196 -2.81 -17.44 -5.39
CA ASP A 196 -2.75 -17.82 -6.82
C ASP A 196 -1.64 -17.10 -7.63
N LYS A 197 -0.77 -16.31 -6.99
CA LYS A 197 0.22 -15.45 -7.69
C LYS A 197 1.51 -15.28 -6.91
N LEU A 198 2.63 -15.26 -7.64
CA LEU A 198 3.93 -14.89 -7.07
C LEU A 198 4.22 -13.42 -7.35
N ILE A 199 4.18 -12.59 -6.30
CA ILE A 199 4.56 -11.18 -6.40
C ILE A 199 6.02 -11.05 -5.95
N GLU A 200 6.88 -10.58 -6.85
CA GLU A 200 8.27 -10.26 -6.54
C GLU A 200 8.49 -8.75 -6.71
N SER A 201 9.13 -8.11 -5.75
CA SER A 201 9.46 -6.69 -5.79
C SER A 201 10.98 -6.52 -5.78
N LEU A 202 11.52 -5.97 -6.86
CA LEU A 202 12.94 -5.66 -7.01
C LEU A 202 13.15 -4.18 -6.70
N THR A 203 14.13 -3.88 -5.85
CA THR A 203 14.48 -2.51 -5.44
C THR A 203 15.87 -2.16 -5.96
N TYR A 204 15.96 -1.00 -6.61
CA TYR A 204 17.19 -0.42 -7.14
C TYR A 204 17.40 0.97 -6.55
N THR A 205 18.62 1.26 -6.12
CA THR A 205 19.02 2.62 -5.74
C THR A 205 19.49 3.37 -6.97
N LEU A 206 18.98 4.59 -7.16
CA LEU A 206 19.31 5.43 -8.31
C LEU A 206 20.51 6.34 -8.03
N ASP A 207 21.10 6.86 -9.09
CA ASP A 207 22.21 7.82 -9.06
C ASP A 207 21.85 9.16 -8.43
N ASP A 208 20.57 9.56 -8.50
CA ASP A 208 20.01 10.76 -7.89
C ASP A 208 19.56 10.59 -6.43
N ARG A 209 19.93 9.47 -5.77
CA ARG A 209 19.47 9.03 -4.44
C ARG A 209 17.99 8.61 -4.37
N GLY A 210 17.28 8.60 -5.48
CA GLY A 210 15.95 8.00 -5.57
C GLY A 210 15.98 6.48 -5.45
N THR A 211 14.80 5.87 -5.34
CA THR A 211 14.63 4.41 -5.39
C THR A 211 13.63 4.01 -6.47
N ALA A 212 14.02 3.07 -7.32
CA ALA A 212 13.13 2.42 -8.26
C ALA A 212 12.68 1.06 -7.69
N ARG A 213 11.37 0.83 -7.68
CA ARG A 213 10.76 -0.46 -7.36
C ARG A 213 10.10 -1.03 -8.61
N VAL A 214 10.56 -2.20 -9.03
CA VAL A 214 9.97 -2.98 -10.12
C VAL A 214 9.16 -4.11 -9.47
N ARG A 215 7.84 -4.06 -9.65
CA ARG A 215 6.93 -5.14 -9.22
C ARG A 215 6.78 -6.12 -10.36
N MET A 216 7.06 -7.39 -10.08
CA MET A 216 6.87 -8.51 -10.96
C MET A 216 5.74 -9.40 -10.45
N GLU A 217 4.93 -9.90 -11.37
CA GLU A 217 3.87 -10.87 -11.11
C GLU A 217 4.09 -12.06 -12.04
N ASN A 218 4.15 -13.26 -11.46
CA ASN A 218 4.40 -14.51 -12.21
C ASN A 218 5.64 -14.43 -13.13
N GLY A 219 6.71 -13.77 -12.64
CA GLY A 219 7.98 -13.63 -13.35
C GLY A 219 8.03 -12.56 -14.44
N LYS A 220 6.96 -11.74 -14.57
CA LYS A 220 6.90 -10.63 -15.55
C LYS A 220 6.71 -9.29 -14.85
N VAL A 221 7.29 -8.22 -15.38
CA VAL A 221 7.10 -6.86 -14.88
C VAL A 221 5.63 -6.47 -14.98
N ALA A 222 5.01 -6.17 -13.85
CA ALA A 222 3.64 -5.68 -13.75
C ALA A 222 3.60 -4.15 -13.61
N SER A 223 4.52 -3.57 -12.83
CA SER A 223 4.64 -2.11 -12.72
C SER A 223 6.04 -1.67 -12.29
N VAL A 224 6.37 -0.42 -12.60
CA VAL A 224 7.61 0.25 -12.19
C VAL A 224 7.23 1.55 -11.48
N LYS A 225 7.76 1.77 -10.29
CA LYS A 225 7.53 2.99 -9.49
C LYS A 225 8.87 3.58 -9.07
N ILE A 226 9.03 4.88 -9.32
CA ILE A 226 10.18 5.65 -8.86
C ILE A 226 9.72 6.50 -7.68
N SER A 227 10.46 6.48 -6.58
CA SER A 227 10.27 7.32 -5.40
C SER A 227 11.49 8.21 -5.24
N GLU A 228 11.25 9.51 -5.01
CA GLU A 228 12.27 10.53 -4.71
C GLU A 228 12.49 10.66 -3.20
#